data_AF-A0A2V6BTL1-F1
#
_entry.id   AF-A0A2V6BTL1-F1
#
_cell.length_a   1.000
_cell.length_b   1.000
_cell.length_c   1.000
_cell.angle_alpha   90.00
_cell.angle_beta   90.00
_cell.angle_gamma   90.00
#
_symmetry.space_group_name_H-M   'P 1'
#
loop_
_entity.id
_entity.type
_entity.pdbx_description
1 polymer ?
#
loop_
_entity_poly.entity_id
_entity_poly.type
_entity_poly.pdbx_seq_one_letter_code
_entity_poly.pdbx_strand_id
1 'polypeptide(L)'
;MRPREISFQDALPMAWAIAVLAPVLVIGQRQDYYALSMFSAFALWAAMIFERAPNSLRNLGAAAVGLVGIAIGLIAIALPRFLSKNESEWGETDLRWTAWKALADMPASTWLHFRPLLAIAAVGLLTGAVITVYLLRRRREKIATVGLAFGMVAVGLCMISGIARIAPFFSLAEAARFLNSRLGTNGQVLFEGPPDVASSLGFYLERKFAMVNQEPDPRMPLTPEQRSLFLEEKAALEQWRVPRPVFLIIEEDRVVYWRGLLVQHFHVYHQVASFGTYIILSNQM
;
A
#
# COMPACT_ATOMS: atom_id res chain seq x y z
N MET A 1 -41.99 -6.69 -26.44
CA MET A 1 -40.84 -5.98 -25.83
C MET A 1 -40.13 -5.25 -26.96
N ARG A 2 -40.11 -3.90 -26.98
CA ARG A 2 -39.33 -3.16 -27.99
C ARG A 2 -37.84 -3.20 -27.62
N PRO A 3 -36.92 -3.38 -28.57
CA PRO A 3 -35.50 -3.22 -28.31
C PRO A 3 -35.27 -1.77 -27.90
N ARG A 4 -34.80 -1.54 -26.67
CA ARG A 4 -34.49 -0.20 -26.17
C ARG A 4 -33.25 0.29 -26.92
N GLU A 5 -33.40 1.33 -27.72
CA GLU A 5 -32.28 2.08 -28.30
C GLU A 5 -31.39 2.58 -27.15
N ILE A 6 -30.10 2.23 -27.21
CA ILE A 6 -29.11 2.75 -26.26
C ILE A 6 -28.98 4.25 -26.55
N SER A 7 -29.44 5.09 -25.62
CA SER A 7 -29.26 6.54 -25.71
C SER A 7 -27.76 6.87 -25.67
N PHE A 8 -27.35 7.94 -26.35
CA PHE A 8 -25.97 8.46 -26.25
C PHE A 8 -25.53 8.68 -24.80
N GLN A 9 -26.47 9.09 -23.93
CA GLN A 9 -26.24 9.27 -22.49
C GLN A 9 -25.91 7.94 -21.77
N ASP A 10 -26.45 6.82 -22.25
CA ASP A 10 -26.17 5.49 -21.71
C ASP A 10 -24.84 4.93 -22.22
N ALA A 11 -24.47 5.28 -23.45
CA ALA A 11 -23.24 4.83 -24.10
C ALA A 11 -22.00 5.59 -23.61
N LEU A 12 -22.13 6.87 -23.26
CA LEU A 12 -20.99 7.73 -22.90
C LEU A 12 -20.16 7.20 -21.72
N PRO A 13 -20.74 6.76 -20.58
CA PRO A 13 -19.94 6.25 -19.48
C PRO A 13 -19.23 4.93 -19.82
N MET A 14 -19.86 4.09 -20.65
CA MET A 14 -19.28 2.84 -21.12
C MET A 14 -18.14 3.10 -22.13
N ALA A 15 -18.34 4.04 -23.05
CA ALA A 15 -17.33 4.47 -24.01
C ALA A 15 -16.10 5.06 -23.30
N TRP A 16 -16.33 5.89 -22.27
CA TRP A 16 -15.24 6.42 -21.43
C TRP A 16 -14.50 5.29 -20.69
N ALA A 17 -15.23 4.36 -20.08
CA ALA A 17 -14.62 3.23 -19.39
C ALA A 17 -13.76 2.38 -20.34
N ILE A 18 -14.24 2.11 -21.56
CA ILE A 18 -13.48 1.38 -22.59
C ILE A 18 -12.27 2.20 -23.07
N ALA A 19 -12.44 3.50 -23.31
CA ALA A 19 -11.37 4.38 -23.78
C ALA A 19 -10.21 4.49 -22.78
N VAL A 20 -10.48 4.38 -21.48
CA VAL A 20 -9.44 4.33 -20.45
C VAL A 20 -8.90 2.92 -20.27
N LEU A 21 -9.76 1.91 -20.18
CA LEU A 21 -9.37 0.54 -19.85
C LEU A 21 -8.61 -0.15 -20.99
N ALA A 22 -9.00 0.04 -22.25
CA ALA A 22 -8.37 -0.65 -23.37
C ALA A 22 -6.89 -0.26 -23.54
N PRO A 23 -6.49 1.03 -23.51
CA PRO A 23 -5.08 1.41 -23.50
C PRO A 23 -4.33 0.88 -22.28
N VAL A 24 -4.91 0.94 -21.08
CA VAL A 24 -4.27 0.40 -19.86
C VAL A 24 -4.01 -1.12 -19.98
N LEU A 25 -4.92 -1.87 -20.62
CA LEU A 25 -4.76 -3.29 -20.85
C LEU A 25 -3.76 -3.60 -21.98
N VAL A 26 -3.60 -2.73 -22.98
CA VAL A 26 -2.84 -3.03 -24.20
C VAL A 26 -1.45 -2.38 -24.23
N ILE A 27 -1.25 -1.24 -23.55
CA ILE A 27 -0.03 -0.43 -23.61
C ILE A 27 0.77 -0.61 -22.31
N GLY A 28 2.11 -0.68 -22.44
CA GLY A 28 3.05 -1.06 -21.38
C GLY A 28 3.19 -0.09 -20.19
N GLN A 29 3.98 -0.53 -19.19
CA GLN A 29 4.12 0.04 -17.83
C GLN A 29 2.75 0.26 -17.16
N ARG A 30 2.19 -0.79 -16.57
CA ARG A 30 0.86 -0.78 -15.96
C ARG A 30 0.96 -0.42 -14.49
N GLN A 31 0.54 0.79 -14.14
CA GLN A 31 0.29 1.15 -12.75
C GLN A 31 -1.22 1.16 -12.50
N ASP A 32 -1.64 0.56 -11.39
CA ASP A 32 -3.05 0.32 -11.08
C ASP A 32 -3.90 1.60 -11.10
N TYR A 33 -3.27 2.75 -10.79
CA TYR A 33 -3.96 4.03 -10.75
C TYR A 33 -4.30 4.62 -12.13
N TYR A 34 -3.71 4.14 -13.22
CA TYR A 34 -4.05 4.61 -14.57
C TYR A 34 -5.51 4.33 -14.94
N ALA A 35 -6.13 3.34 -14.29
CA ALA A 35 -7.54 3.04 -14.47
C ALA A 35 -8.49 3.90 -13.62
N LEU A 36 -8.00 4.70 -12.65
CA LEU A 36 -8.88 5.40 -11.68
C LEU A 36 -9.86 6.38 -12.34
N SER A 37 -9.48 7.01 -13.46
CA SER A 37 -10.35 7.95 -14.17
C SER A 37 -11.60 7.31 -14.77
N MET A 38 -11.64 5.96 -14.90
CA MET A 38 -12.82 5.24 -15.37
C MET A 38 -13.86 4.98 -14.28
N PHE A 39 -13.48 5.05 -13.00
CA PHE A 39 -14.34 4.60 -11.90
C PHE A 39 -15.62 5.43 -11.74
N SER A 40 -15.56 6.74 -11.99
CA SER A 40 -16.73 7.62 -11.95
C SER A 40 -17.74 7.26 -13.06
N ALA A 41 -17.26 7.03 -14.28
CA ALA A 41 -18.09 6.61 -15.40
C ALA A 41 -18.70 5.21 -15.15
N PHE A 42 -17.90 4.28 -14.63
CA PHE A 42 -18.39 2.96 -14.25
C PHE A 42 -19.46 3.03 -13.15
N ALA A 43 -19.27 3.88 -12.14
CA ALA A 43 -20.25 4.07 -11.06
C ALA A 43 -21.59 4.62 -11.57
N LEU A 44 -21.55 5.62 -12.47
CA LEU A 44 -22.75 6.15 -13.11
C LEU A 44 -23.48 5.07 -13.93
N TRP A 45 -22.73 4.30 -14.72
CA TRP A 45 -23.28 3.19 -15.49
C TRP A 45 -23.92 2.12 -14.61
N ALA A 46 -23.25 1.72 -13.53
CA ALA A 46 -23.77 0.76 -12.56
C ALA A 46 -25.04 1.25 -11.87
N ALA A 47 -25.11 2.55 -11.52
CA ALA A 47 -26.30 3.16 -10.94
C ALA A 47 -27.49 3.14 -11.92
N MET A 48 -27.26 3.47 -13.20
CA MET A 48 -28.30 3.40 -14.23
C MET A 48 -28.84 1.98 -14.43
N ILE A 49 -27.96 0.97 -14.42
CA ILE A 49 -28.37 -0.44 -14.50
C ILE A 49 -29.19 -0.83 -13.26
N PHE A 50 -28.73 -0.46 -12.07
CA PHE A 50 -29.44 -0.76 -10.84
C PHE A 50 -30.84 -0.12 -10.83
N GLU A 51 -30.96 1.14 -11.26
CA GLU A 51 -32.25 1.84 -11.37
C GLU A 51 -33.19 1.17 -12.39
N ARG A 52 -32.68 0.67 -13.51
CA ARG A 52 -33.51 0.03 -14.54
C ARG A 52 -33.83 -1.44 -14.24
N ALA A 53 -33.12 -2.07 -13.32
CA ALA A 53 -33.26 -3.49 -13.02
C ALA A 53 -34.59 -3.78 -12.28
N PRO A 54 -35.25 -4.92 -12.58
CA PRO A 54 -36.38 -5.38 -11.80
C PRO A 54 -35.94 -5.73 -10.36
N ASN A 55 -36.88 -5.67 -9.42
CA ASN A 55 -36.61 -5.93 -8.01
C ASN A 55 -36.02 -7.32 -7.74
N SER A 56 -36.31 -8.33 -8.57
CA SER A 56 -35.67 -9.65 -8.48
C SER A 56 -34.16 -9.57 -8.68
N LEU A 57 -33.70 -8.85 -9.71
CA LEU A 57 -32.27 -8.64 -9.99
C LEU A 57 -31.59 -7.76 -8.95
N ARG A 58 -32.27 -6.73 -8.45
CA ARG A 58 -31.74 -5.90 -7.35
C ARG A 58 -31.56 -6.69 -6.05
N ASN A 59 -32.54 -7.54 -5.71
CA ASN A 59 -32.46 -8.43 -4.56
C ASN A 59 -31.35 -9.48 -4.74
N LEU A 60 -31.17 -10.02 -5.96
CA LEU A 60 -30.07 -10.92 -6.27
C LEU A 60 -28.72 -10.24 -6.10
N GLY A 61 -28.57 -8.99 -6.58
CA GLY A 61 -27.35 -8.20 -6.39
C GLY A 61 -27.06 -7.94 -4.90
N ALA A 62 -28.06 -7.54 -4.12
CA ALA A 62 -27.91 -7.36 -2.68
C ALA A 62 -27.56 -8.68 -1.96
N ALA A 63 -28.17 -9.80 -2.36
CA ALA A 63 -27.83 -11.11 -1.82
C ALA A 63 -26.41 -11.53 -2.18
N ALA A 64 -25.93 -11.27 -3.40
CA ALA A 64 -24.55 -11.51 -3.81
C ALA A 64 -23.56 -10.71 -2.95
N VAL A 65 -23.83 -9.43 -2.70
CA VAL A 65 -23.02 -8.60 -1.79
C VAL A 65 -23.02 -9.17 -0.37
N GLY A 66 -24.17 -9.62 0.13
CA GLY A 66 -24.26 -10.32 1.42
C GLY A 66 -23.44 -11.61 1.46
N LEU A 67 -23.49 -12.43 0.40
CA LEU A 67 -22.70 -13.66 0.29
C LEU A 67 -21.20 -13.38 0.28
N VAL A 68 -20.76 -12.32 -0.41
CA VAL A 68 -19.37 -11.85 -0.36
C VAL A 68 -19.00 -11.44 1.07
N GLY A 69 -19.87 -10.70 1.77
CA GLY A 69 -19.68 -10.37 3.18
C GLY A 69 -19.52 -11.60 4.07
N ILE A 70 -20.34 -12.63 3.87
CA ILE A 70 -20.24 -13.91 4.59
C ILE A 70 -18.91 -14.59 4.27
N ALA A 71 -18.52 -14.67 2.99
CA ALA A 71 -17.26 -15.28 2.58
C ALA A 71 -16.06 -14.58 3.23
N ILE A 72 -16.03 -13.24 3.23
CA ILE A 72 -15.00 -12.45 3.91
C ILE A 72 -15.00 -12.72 5.42
N GLY A 73 -16.18 -12.81 6.05
CA GLY A 73 -16.29 -13.14 7.47
C GLY A 73 -15.77 -14.54 7.81
N LEU A 74 -16.06 -15.54 6.96
CA LEU A 74 -15.54 -16.89 7.09
C LEU A 74 -14.02 -16.92 6.93
N ILE A 75 -13.48 -16.17 5.97
CA ILE A 75 -12.04 -15.98 5.81
C ILE A 75 -11.45 -15.37 7.09
N ALA A 76 -12.05 -14.32 7.65
CA ALA A 76 -11.57 -13.70 8.89
C ALA A 76 -11.56 -14.67 10.09
N ILE A 77 -12.51 -15.60 10.17
CA ILE A 77 -12.56 -16.61 11.23
C ILE A 77 -11.52 -17.71 10.99
N ALA A 78 -11.39 -18.17 9.75
CA ALA A 78 -10.54 -19.30 9.39
C ALA A 78 -9.08 -18.90 9.10
N LEU A 79 -8.78 -17.61 8.96
CA LEU A 79 -7.46 -17.07 8.64
C LEU A 79 -6.32 -17.70 9.47
N PRO A 80 -6.43 -17.84 10.81
CA PRO A 80 -5.35 -18.44 11.61
C PRO A 80 -5.07 -19.91 11.28
N ARG A 81 -6.01 -20.63 10.65
CA ARG A 81 -5.85 -22.04 10.26
C ARG A 81 -5.20 -22.20 8.89
N PHE A 82 -5.32 -21.19 8.02
CA PHE A 82 -4.76 -21.21 6.66
C PHE A 82 -3.34 -20.66 6.58
N LEU A 83 -2.91 -19.92 7.60
CA LEU A 83 -1.56 -19.39 7.67
C LEU A 83 -0.59 -20.49 8.13
N SER A 84 0.42 -20.76 7.31
CA SER A 84 1.48 -21.71 7.65
C SER A 84 2.21 -21.27 8.91
N LYS A 85 2.59 -22.23 9.78
CA LYS A 85 3.45 -21.96 10.93
C LYS A 85 4.88 -21.52 10.56
N ASN A 86 5.27 -21.71 9.30
CA ASN A 86 6.53 -21.19 8.78
C ASN A 86 6.33 -19.70 8.51
N GLU A 87 6.98 -18.86 9.32
CA GLU A 87 7.12 -17.44 9.05
C GLU A 87 7.96 -17.28 7.78
N SER A 88 7.34 -16.86 6.69
CA SER A 88 8.09 -16.34 5.54
C SER A 88 8.54 -14.94 5.89
N GLU A 89 9.84 -14.67 5.79
CA GLU A 89 10.36 -13.31 5.74
C GLU A 89 9.75 -12.58 4.54
N TRP A 90 9.58 -11.26 4.65
CA TRP A 90 9.11 -10.48 3.50
C TRP A 90 10.08 -10.67 2.33
N GLY A 91 9.57 -10.93 1.12
CA GLY A 91 10.40 -11.01 -0.09
C GLY A 91 11.14 -9.70 -0.39
N GLU A 92 12.21 -9.76 -1.19
CA GLU A 92 13.04 -8.60 -1.60
C GLU A 92 12.19 -7.38 -1.98
N THR A 93 12.54 -6.21 -1.45
CA THR A 93 11.71 -5.00 -1.54
C THR A 93 11.54 -4.48 -2.96
N ASP A 94 12.54 -4.68 -3.84
CA ASP A 94 12.48 -4.36 -5.28
C ASP A 94 11.35 -5.09 -6.05
N LEU A 95 10.79 -6.17 -5.49
CA LEU A 95 9.77 -6.97 -6.15
C LEU A 95 8.33 -6.55 -5.80
N ARG A 96 8.12 -5.58 -4.89
CA ARG A 96 6.79 -5.24 -4.33
C ARG A 96 5.98 -4.19 -5.11
N TRP A 97 6.38 -3.87 -6.35
CA TRP A 97 5.80 -2.76 -7.14
C TRP A 97 4.33 -2.95 -7.61
N THR A 98 3.73 -4.14 -7.44
CA THR A 98 2.30 -4.36 -7.73
C THR A 98 1.54 -4.80 -6.48
N ALA A 99 0.27 -4.37 -6.37
CA ALA A 99 -0.59 -4.74 -5.24
C ALA A 99 -0.71 -6.26 -5.06
N TRP A 100 -0.64 -7.02 -6.17
CA TRP A 100 -0.69 -8.48 -6.15
C TRP A 100 0.57 -9.11 -5.55
N LYS A 101 1.76 -8.67 -5.95
CA LYS A 101 3.04 -9.20 -5.42
C LYS A 101 3.21 -8.83 -3.95
N ALA A 102 2.91 -7.58 -3.59
CA ALA A 102 2.92 -7.12 -2.21
C ALA A 102 1.99 -7.95 -1.30
N LEU A 103 0.86 -8.44 -1.84
CA LEU A 103 -0.07 -9.28 -1.10
C LEU A 103 0.41 -10.74 -0.99
N ALA A 104 1.08 -11.25 -2.03
CA ALA A 104 1.61 -12.62 -2.07
C ALA A 104 2.81 -12.81 -1.12
N ASP A 105 3.68 -11.80 -1.02
CA ASP A 105 4.92 -11.87 -0.22
C ASP A 105 4.72 -11.42 1.24
N MET A 106 3.48 -11.13 1.63
CA MET A 106 3.15 -10.64 2.97
C MET A 106 3.21 -11.79 4.01
N PRO A 107 3.99 -11.64 5.10
CA PRO A 107 4.08 -12.66 6.14
C PRO A 107 2.74 -12.98 6.79
N ALA A 108 2.61 -14.22 7.25
CA ALA A 108 1.43 -14.69 7.97
C ALA A 108 1.06 -13.84 9.19
N SER A 109 2.05 -13.36 9.95
CA SER A 109 1.85 -12.47 11.09
C SER A 109 1.20 -11.14 10.69
N THR A 110 1.60 -10.56 9.55
CA THR A 110 1.00 -9.35 8.99
C THR A 110 -0.44 -9.59 8.57
N TRP A 111 -0.75 -10.73 7.95
CA TRP A 111 -2.12 -11.13 7.58
C TRP A 111 -3.07 -11.16 8.79
N LEU A 112 -2.60 -11.62 9.95
CA LEU A 112 -3.42 -11.66 11.17
C LEU A 112 -3.84 -10.26 11.62
N HIS A 113 -3.04 -9.22 11.38
CA HIS A 113 -3.42 -7.84 11.68
C HIS A 113 -4.59 -7.35 10.82
N PHE A 114 -4.87 -7.96 9.67
CA PHE A 114 -6.02 -7.61 8.83
C PHE A 114 -7.33 -8.26 9.29
N ARG A 115 -7.27 -9.29 10.12
CA ARG A 115 -8.45 -10.02 10.62
C ARG A 115 -9.57 -9.12 11.16
N PRO A 116 -9.33 -8.13 12.06
CA PRO A 116 -10.39 -7.25 12.52
C PRO A 116 -10.96 -6.37 11.40
N LEU A 117 -10.14 -5.95 10.42
CA LEU A 117 -10.60 -5.16 9.27
C LEU A 117 -11.51 -5.99 8.36
N LEU A 118 -11.14 -7.25 8.10
CA LEU A 118 -11.98 -8.19 7.34
C LEU A 118 -13.32 -8.43 8.05
N ALA A 119 -13.32 -8.56 9.38
CA ALA A 119 -14.54 -8.73 10.15
C ALA A 119 -15.46 -7.49 10.08
N ILE A 120 -14.89 -6.28 10.21
CA ILE A 120 -15.66 -5.02 10.10
C ILE A 120 -16.23 -4.88 8.67
N ALA A 121 -15.42 -5.16 7.65
CA ALA A 121 -15.87 -5.14 6.25
C ALA A 121 -17.01 -6.15 6.01
N ALA A 122 -16.89 -7.38 6.53
CA ALA A 122 -17.92 -8.40 6.44
C ALA A 122 -19.25 -7.94 7.07
N VAL A 123 -19.21 -7.39 8.29
CA VAL A 123 -20.38 -6.84 8.98
C VAL A 123 -20.97 -5.65 8.21
N GLY A 124 -20.13 -4.76 7.68
CA GLY A 124 -20.56 -3.63 6.85
C GLY A 124 -21.31 -4.08 5.60
N LEU A 125 -20.76 -5.04 4.86
CA LEU A 125 -21.40 -5.59 3.66
C LEU A 125 -22.71 -6.32 3.98
N LEU A 126 -22.74 -7.11 5.05
CA LEU A 126 -23.94 -7.82 5.50
C LEU A 126 -25.05 -6.85 5.91
N THR A 127 -24.72 -5.86 6.74
CA THR A 127 -25.68 -4.84 7.18
C THR A 127 -26.19 -4.02 6.00
N GLY A 128 -25.31 -3.59 5.10
CA GLY A 128 -25.68 -2.89 3.88
C GLY A 128 -26.63 -3.69 2.99
N ALA A 129 -26.34 -4.97 2.76
CA ALA A 129 -27.20 -5.88 2.02
C ALA A 129 -28.59 -6.05 2.67
N VAL A 130 -28.63 -6.26 3.99
CA VAL A 130 -29.90 -6.38 4.75
C VAL A 130 -30.72 -5.10 4.65
N ILE A 131 -30.10 -3.92 4.81
CA ILE A 131 -30.77 -2.63 4.66
C ILE A 131 -31.35 -2.48 3.26
N THR A 132 -30.59 -2.83 2.22
CA THR A 132 -31.07 -2.76 0.83
C THR A 132 -32.27 -3.68 0.59
N VAL A 133 -32.19 -4.95 1.01
CA VAL A 133 -33.33 -5.89 0.88
C VAL A 133 -34.54 -5.40 1.67
N TYR A 134 -34.33 -4.86 2.87
CA TYR A 134 -35.40 -4.29 3.68
C TYR A 134 -36.10 -3.11 2.99
N LEU A 135 -35.34 -2.18 2.42
CA LEU A 135 -35.87 -1.02 1.69
C LEU A 135 -36.62 -1.43 0.43
N LEU A 136 -36.10 -2.41 -0.32
CA LEU A 136 -36.78 -2.97 -1.50
C LEU A 136 -38.12 -3.63 -1.11
N ARG A 137 -38.16 -4.41 -0.02
CA ARG A 137 -39.41 -5.02 0.49
C ARG A 137 -40.43 -3.99 0.94
N ARG A 138 -39.99 -2.84 1.47
CA ARG A 138 -40.85 -1.71 1.86
C ARG A 138 -41.27 -0.82 0.68
N ARG A 139 -40.99 -1.21 -0.56
CA ARG A 139 -41.25 -0.42 -1.79
C ARG A 139 -40.55 0.94 -1.80
N ARG A 140 -39.45 1.09 -1.06
CA ARG A 140 -38.62 2.31 -1.02
C ARG A 140 -37.43 2.20 -2.00
N GLU A 141 -37.73 1.91 -3.25
CA GLU A 141 -36.74 1.55 -4.28
C GLU A 141 -35.73 2.67 -4.55
N LYS A 142 -36.19 3.93 -4.57
CA LYS A 142 -35.34 5.11 -4.85
C LYS A 142 -34.17 5.29 -3.88
N ILE A 143 -34.29 4.75 -2.65
CA ILE A 143 -33.25 4.87 -1.61
C ILE A 143 -32.58 3.54 -1.29
N ALA A 144 -32.95 2.44 -1.96
CA ALA A 144 -32.42 1.11 -1.66
C ALA A 144 -30.89 1.02 -1.86
N THR A 145 -30.33 1.82 -2.78
CA THR A 145 -28.89 1.96 -3.04
C THR A 145 -28.12 2.50 -1.83
N VAL A 146 -28.77 3.24 -0.94
CA VAL A 146 -28.14 3.79 0.28
C VAL A 146 -27.64 2.65 1.19
N GLY A 147 -28.35 1.52 1.25
CA GLY A 147 -27.90 0.35 2.00
C GLY A 147 -26.58 -0.21 1.48
N LEU A 148 -26.46 -0.39 0.15
CA LEU A 148 -25.21 -0.84 -0.48
C LEU A 148 -24.09 0.18 -0.29
N ALA A 149 -24.38 1.47 -0.47
CA ALA A 149 -23.41 2.55 -0.25
C ALA A 149 -22.89 2.54 1.19
N PHE A 150 -23.76 2.37 2.18
CA PHE A 150 -23.39 2.27 3.59
C PHE A 150 -22.40 1.12 3.85
N GLY A 151 -22.69 -0.07 3.29
CA GLY A 151 -21.77 -1.20 3.41
C GLY A 151 -20.41 -0.93 2.75
N MET A 152 -20.40 -0.27 1.60
CA MET A 152 -19.16 0.09 0.88
C MET A 152 -18.32 1.15 1.61
N VAL A 153 -18.92 2.06 2.38
CA VAL A 153 -18.17 3.00 3.22
C VAL A 153 -17.34 2.25 4.26
N ALA A 154 -17.91 1.23 4.91
CA ALA A 154 -17.17 0.41 5.87
C ALA A 154 -15.97 -0.29 5.22
N VAL A 155 -16.16 -0.83 4.00
CA VAL A 155 -15.07 -1.43 3.21
C VAL A 155 -13.99 -0.40 2.89
N GLY A 156 -14.37 0.79 2.40
CA GLY A 156 -13.42 1.87 2.09
C GLY A 156 -12.58 2.32 3.29
N LEU A 157 -13.21 2.49 4.46
CA LEU A 157 -12.50 2.81 5.70
C LEU A 157 -11.56 1.69 6.13
N CYS A 158 -11.96 0.42 5.98
CA CYS A 158 -11.10 -0.73 6.25
C CYS A 158 -9.90 -0.78 5.29
N MET A 159 -10.07 -0.42 4.01
CA MET A 159 -8.96 -0.32 3.05
C MET A 159 -7.96 0.76 3.47
N ILE A 160 -8.42 1.95 3.84
CA ILE A 160 -7.56 3.05 4.33
C ILE A 160 -6.79 2.60 5.58
N SER A 161 -7.48 2.01 6.56
CA SER A 161 -6.84 1.50 7.77
C SER A 161 -5.86 0.36 7.47
N GLY A 162 -6.17 -0.48 6.48
CA GLY A 162 -5.31 -1.57 6.04
C GLY A 162 -3.98 -1.05 5.48
N ILE A 163 -4.04 -0.07 4.57
CA ILE A 163 -2.86 0.58 4.00
C ILE A 163 -2.02 1.22 5.11
N ALA A 164 -2.65 1.90 6.06
CA ALA A 164 -1.94 2.51 7.19
C ALA A 164 -1.15 1.50 8.04
N ARG A 165 -1.65 0.26 8.20
CA ARG A 165 -0.97 -0.79 8.96
C ARG A 165 0.27 -1.36 8.27
N ILE A 166 0.29 -1.33 6.94
CA ILE A 166 1.43 -1.81 6.15
C ILE A 166 2.35 -0.68 5.68
N ALA A 167 1.98 0.58 5.90
CA ALA A 167 2.77 1.73 5.51
C ALA A 167 4.24 1.66 5.95
N PRO A 168 4.61 1.16 7.16
CA PRO A 168 6.01 1.02 7.56
C PRO A 168 6.86 0.10 6.67
N PHE A 169 6.26 -0.79 5.88
CA PHE A 169 6.97 -1.68 4.95
C PHE A 169 7.25 -1.03 3.58
N PHE A 170 6.64 0.13 3.30
CA PHE A 170 6.74 0.85 2.02
C PHE A 170 7.19 2.30 2.20
N SER A 171 7.40 2.75 3.43
CA SER A 171 7.67 4.15 3.75
C SER A 171 8.61 4.26 4.95
N LEU A 172 9.59 5.14 4.82
CA LEU A 172 10.54 5.51 5.85
C LEU A 172 10.08 6.73 6.67
N ALA A 173 8.79 7.09 6.60
CA ALA A 173 8.24 8.23 7.33
C ALA A 173 8.47 8.15 8.85
N GLU A 174 8.26 6.97 9.44
CA GLU A 174 8.46 6.76 10.88
C GLU A 174 9.95 6.79 11.25
N ALA A 175 10.81 6.15 10.43
CA ALA A 175 12.25 6.22 10.58
C ALA A 175 12.77 7.67 10.50
N ALA A 176 12.29 8.46 9.53
CA ALA A 176 12.63 9.87 9.38
C ALA A 176 12.22 10.69 10.61
N ARG A 177 10.99 10.51 11.12
CA ARG A 177 10.51 11.20 12.33
C ARG A 177 11.34 10.83 13.56
N PHE A 178 11.68 9.56 13.71
CA PHE A 178 12.56 9.10 14.78
C PHE A 178 13.93 9.78 14.69
N LEU A 179 14.52 9.81 13.50
CA LEU A 179 15.83 10.41 13.26
C LEU A 179 15.85 11.94 13.42
N ASN A 180 14.80 12.66 12.99
CA ASN A 180 14.72 14.12 13.15
C ASN A 180 14.91 14.54 14.62
N SER A 181 14.43 13.74 15.57
CA SER A 181 14.62 14.00 17.02
C SER A 181 16.02 13.71 17.56
N ARG A 182 16.87 12.98 16.81
CA ARG A 182 18.17 12.45 17.27
C ARG A 182 19.37 12.94 16.46
N LEU A 183 19.16 13.52 15.29
CA LEU A 183 20.24 13.98 14.39
C LEU A 183 21.02 15.18 14.96
N GLY A 184 20.47 15.93 15.92
CA GLY A 184 21.11 17.13 16.44
C GLY A 184 21.41 18.14 15.32
N THR A 185 22.47 18.95 15.46
CA THR A 185 22.85 19.95 14.44
C THR A 185 23.69 19.38 13.31
N ASN A 186 24.51 18.34 13.56
CA ASN A 186 25.51 17.84 12.60
C ASN A 186 25.35 16.34 12.27
N GLY A 187 24.26 15.70 12.68
CA GLY A 187 24.04 14.29 12.39
C GLY A 187 23.82 14.03 10.90
N GLN A 188 24.22 12.82 10.47
CA GLN A 188 24.14 12.37 9.08
C GLN A 188 23.29 11.11 8.98
N VAL A 189 22.59 10.98 7.85
CA VAL A 189 21.81 9.80 7.51
C VAL A 189 22.36 9.19 6.23
N LEU A 190 22.66 7.90 6.32
CA LEU A 190 23.03 7.02 5.23
C LEU A 190 21.88 6.07 5.01
N PHE A 191 21.51 5.84 3.75
CA PHE A 191 20.46 4.91 3.37
C PHE A 191 20.98 3.94 2.32
N GLU A 192 20.93 2.65 2.60
CA GLU A 192 21.10 1.61 1.59
C GLU A 192 19.77 0.93 1.36
N GLY A 193 19.24 1.09 0.15
CA GLY A 193 17.96 0.54 -0.26
C GLY A 193 17.48 1.18 -1.55
N PRO A 194 16.30 0.78 -2.03
CA PRO A 194 15.82 1.17 -3.35
C PRO A 194 15.37 2.64 -3.39
N PRO A 195 15.56 3.35 -4.53
CA PRO A 195 15.24 4.77 -4.66
C PRO A 195 13.76 5.13 -4.45
N ASP A 196 12.84 4.22 -4.73
CA ASP A 196 11.40 4.42 -4.56
C ASP A 196 11.02 4.59 -3.08
N VAL A 197 11.59 3.79 -2.19
CA VAL A 197 11.42 3.94 -0.73
C VAL A 197 12.19 5.16 -0.23
N ALA A 198 13.35 5.46 -0.80
CA ALA A 198 14.15 6.65 -0.47
C ALA A 198 13.37 7.96 -0.67
N SER A 199 12.41 7.99 -1.60
CA SER A 199 11.56 9.16 -1.84
C SER A 199 10.78 9.58 -0.59
N SER A 200 10.28 8.62 0.19
CA SER A 200 9.58 8.87 1.45
C SER A 200 10.53 9.41 2.52
N LEU A 201 11.76 8.89 2.58
CA LEU A 201 12.80 9.41 3.48
C LEU A 201 13.11 10.86 3.13
N GLY A 202 13.33 11.18 1.86
CA GLY A 202 13.60 12.56 1.42
C GLY A 202 12.46 13.55 1.67
N PHE A 203 11.22 13.06 1.73
CA PHE A 203 10.07 13.90 2.03
C PHE A 203 9.90 14.18 3.52
N TYR A 204 10.09 13.17 4.39
CA TYR A 204 9.84 13.29 5.84
C TYR A 204 11.08 13.66 6.66
N LEU A 205 12.28 13.42 6.13
CA LEU A 205 13.53 13.79 6.79
C LEU A 205 13.78 15.26 6.55
N GLU A 206 14.01 16.02 7.62
CA GLU A 206 14.25 17.47 7.54
C GLU A 206 15.70 17.80 7.10
N ARG A 207 16.40 16.82 6.52
CA ARG A 207 17.82 16.88 6.15
C ARG A 207 18.09 16.10 4.87
N LYS A 208 19.19 16.46 4.21
CA LYS A 208 19.76 15.62 3.14
C LYS A 208 20.30 14.33 3.74
N PHE A 209 20.18 13.25 2.99
CA PHE A 209 20.76 11.94 3.29
C PHE A 209 21.57 11.46 2.09
N ALA A 210 22.48 10.53 2.33
CA ALA A 210 23.26 9.91 1.27
C ALA A 210 22.73 8.52 0.95
N MET A 211 22.69 8.17 -0.33
CA MET A 211 22.36 6.82 -0.80
C MET A 211 23.65 6.01 -0.93
N VAL A 212 23.71 4.86 -0.28
CA VAL A 212 24.88 3.98 -0.28
C VAL A 212 24.67 2.85 -1.27
N ASN A 213 25.70 2.53 -2.06
CA ASN A 213 25.70 1.45 -3.06
C ASN A 213 24.57 1.58 -4.11
N GLN A 214 24.22 2.81 -4.46
CA GLN A 214 23.21 3.12 -5.47
C GLN A 214 23.82 4.03 -6.54
N GLU A 215 23.43 3.80 -7.79
CA GLU A 215 23.81 4.67 -8.90
C GLU A 215 22.70 5.69 -9.18
N PRO A 216 23.04 6.95 -9.45
CA PRO A 216 22.06 7.95 -9.85
C PRO A 216 21.42 7.58 -11.20
N ASP A 217 20.10 7.81 -11.35
CA ASP A 217 19.41 7.60 -12.62
C ASP A 217 20.08 8.44 -13.73
N PRO A 218 20.62 7.82 -14.81
CA PRO A 218 21.30 8.54 -15.88
C PRO A 218 20.40 9.53 -16.63
N ARG A 219 19.07 9.38 -16.52
CA ARG A 219 18.09 10.29 -17.14
C ARG A 219 17.85 11.54 -16.32
N MET A 220 18.30 11.57 -15.06
CA MET A 220 18.08 12.68 -14.15
C MET A 220 19.26 13.68 -14.21
N PRO A 221 19.01 14.96 -14.54
CA PRO A 221 20.07 15.97 -14.55
C PRO A 221 20.43 16.37 -13.11
N LEU A 222 21.44 15.72 -12.54
CA LEU A 222 21.94 15.98 -11.18
C LEU A 222 23.16 16.91 -11.18
N THR A 223 23.18 17.88 -10.25
CA THR A 223 24.34 18.72 -9.97
C THR A 223 25.48 17.91 -9.32
N PRO A 224 26.74 18.38 -9.36
CA PRO A 224 27.85 17.69 -8.69
C PRO A 224 27.60 17.44 -7.19
N GLU A 225 26.97 18.38 -6.50
CA GLU A 225 26.59 18.23 -5.08
C GLU A 225 25.50 17.18 -4.85
N GLN A 226 24.60 16.97 -5.82
CA GLN A 226 23.58 15.92 -5.72
C GLN A 226 24.19 14.55 -6.03
N ARG A 227 25.14 14.49 -6.97
CA ARG A 227 25.88 13.26 -7.28
C ARG A 227 26.75 12.79 -6.11
N SER A 228 27.31 13.71 -5.33
CA SER A 228 28.09 13.36 -4.13
C SER A 228 27.27 12.77 -2.98
N LEU A 229 25.93 12.80 -3.07
CA LEU A 229 25.05 12.08 -2.15
C LEU A 229 24.98 10.57 -2.46
N PHE A 230 25.44 10.13 -3.62
CA PHE A 230 25.56 8.72 -3.96
C PHE A 230 26.96 8.24 -3.57
N LEU A 231 27.02 7.38 -2.55
CA LEU A 231 28.25 6.92 -1.93
C LEU A 231 28.48 5.45 -2.24
N GLU A 232 29.73 5.11 -2.51
CA GLU A 232 30.19 3.73 -2.41
C GLU A 232 30.36 3.34 -0.93
N GLU A 233 30.31 2.04 -0.65
CA GLU A 233 30.50 1.48 0.69
C GLU A 233 31.73 2.04 1.42
N LYS A 234 32.87 2.14 0.76
CA LYS A 234 34.10 2.67 1.38
C LYS A 234 33.91 4.11 1.87
N ALA A 235 33.25 4.95 1.08
CA ALA A 235 32.94 6.32 1.47
C ALA A 235 31.91 6.37 2.62
N ALA A 236 30.96 5.44 2.68
CA ALA A 236 30.04 5.31 3.80
C ALA A 236 30.77 4.95 5.11
N LEU A 237 31.74 4.03 5.06
CA LEU A 237 32.57 3.67 6.22
C LEU A 237 33.43 4.85 6.71
N GLU A 238 33.99 5.65 5.80
CA GLU A 238 34.73 6.87 6.19
C GLU A 238 33.83 7.88 6.90
N GLN A 239 32.57 8.04 6.46
CA GLN A 239 31.60 8.89 7.16
C GLN A 239 31.25 8.33 8.54
N TRP A 240 31.13 7.01 8.67
CA TRP A 240 30.83 6.34 9.94
C TRP A 240 31.86 6.61 11.04
N ARG A 241 33.14 6.76 10.66
CA ARG A 241 34.27 6.97 11.58
C ARG A 241 34.25 8.32 12.30
N VAL A 242 33.51 9.31 11.78
CA VAL A 242 33.50 10.68 12.30
C VAL A 242 32.84 10.71 13.68
N PRO A 243 33.34 11.49 14.67
CA PRO A 243 32.79 11.56 16.03
C PRO A 243 31.42 12.25 16.16
N ARG A 244 30.65 12.35 15.07
CA ARG A 244 29.29 12.91 15.04
C ARG A 244 28.26 11.79 14.86
N PRO A 245 26.98 12.00 15.22
CA PRO A 245 25.95 10.99 15.03
C PRO A 245 25.80 10.64 13.55
N VAL A 246 26.00 9.37 13.21
CA VAL A 246 25.71 8.80 11.88
C VAL A 246 24.68 7.71 12.08
N PHE A 247 23.65 7.75 11.26
CA PHE A 247 22.59 6.74 11.23
C PHE A 247 22.59 6.07 9.86
N LEU A 248 22.69 4.74 9.85
CA LEU A 248 22.59 3.92 8.66
C LEU A 248 21.27 3.18 8.68
N ILE A 249 20.43 3.44 7.69
CA ILE A 249 19.17 2.76 7.45
C ILE A 249 19.41 1.69 6.38
N ILE A 250 19.15 0.43 6.70
CA ILE A 250 19.38 -0.75 5.85
C ILE A 250 18.20 -1.70 5.95
N GLU A 251 18.01 -2.55 4.94
CA GLU A 251 17.08 -3.68 5.04
C GLU A 251 17.60 -4.77 5.98
N GLU A 252 16.67 -5.51 6.57
CA GLU A 252 16.92 -6.54 7.58
C GLU A 252 17.90 -7.63 7.10
N ASP A 253 17.79 -8.04 5.84
CA ASP A 253 18.69 -9.00 5.19
C ASP A 253 20.15 -8.49 5.09
N ARG A 254 20.34 -7.18 4.92
CA ARG A 254 21.66 -6.52 4.84
C ARG A 254 22.30 -6.29 6.22
N VAL A 255 21.58 -6.51 7.31
CA VAL A 255 22.09 -6.26 8.67
C VAL A 255 23.28 -7.14 9.00
N VAL A 256 23.25 -8.43 8.65
CA VAL A 256 24.37 -9.36 8.93
C VAL A 256 25.64 -8.88 8.24
N TYR A 257 25.53 -8.44 6.98
CA TYR A 257 26.62 -7.90 6.20
C TYR A 257 27.24 -6.65 6.85
N TRP A 258 26.42 -5.64 7.13
CA TRP A 258 26.90 -4.39 7.73
C TRP A 258 27.45 -4.58 9.13
N ARG A 259 26.86 -5.45 9.94
CA ARG A 259 27.41 -5.79 11.27
C ARG A 259 28.80 -6.39 11.13
N GLY A 260 29.02 -7.31 10.19
CA GLY A 260 30.34 -7.87 9.91
C GLY A 260 31.37 -6.78 9.58
N LEU A 261 31.02 -5.87 8.66
CA LEU A 261 31.88 -4.76 8.28
C LEU A 261 32.18 -3.80 9.43
N LEU A 262 31.17 -3.38 10.18
CA LEU A 262 31.31 -2.42 11.27
C LEU A 262 32.09 -2.99 12.45
N VAL A 263 31.90 -4.29 12.77
CA VAL A 263 32.71 -5.00 13.77
C VAL A 263 34.17 -5.04 13.34
N GLN A 264 34.47 -5.33 12.07
CA GLN A 264 35.84 -5.42 11.59
C GLN A 264 36.59 -4.08 11.67
N HIS A 265 35.90 -2.95 11.44
CA HIS A 265 36.55 -1.65 11.29
C HIS A 265 36.46 -0.72 12.52
N PHE A 266 35.36 -0.77 13.28
CA PHE A 266 35.08 0.23 14.32
C PHE A 266 34.76 -0.35 15.71
N HIS A 267 34.47 -1.65 15.81
CA HIS A 267 34.06 -2.37 17.03
C HIS A 267 32.81 -1.82 17.76
N VAL A 268 32.29 -0.65 17.37
CA VAL A 268 31.15 0.02 18.00
C VAL A 268 30.08 0.34 16.95
N TYR A 269 28.90 -0.24 17.14
CA TYR A 269 27.67 0.11 16.46
C TYR A 269 26.48 -0.25 17.37
N HIS A 270 25.38 0.49 17.23
CA HIS A 270 24.17 0.28 18.01
C HIS A 270 22.97 0.19 17.09
N GLN A 271 22.15 -0.86 17.25
CA GLN A 271 20.83 -0.88 16.63
C GLN A 271 19.88 -0.04 17.48
N VAL A 272 19.40 1.08 16.93
CA VAL A 272 18.63 2.07 17.69
C VAL A 272 17.12 1.96 17.47
N ALA A 273 16.69 1.42 16.33
CA ALA A 273 15.28 1.20 16.00
C ALA A 273 15.10 0.21 14.83
N SER A 274 13.87 -0.29 14.67
CA SER A 274 13.41 -1.01 13.47
C SER A 274 12.02 -0.54 13.06
N PHE A 275 11.79 -0.37 11.77
CA PHE A 275 10.52 0.05 11.18
C PHE A 275 10.22 -0.79 9.93
N GLY A 276 9.16 -1.60 9.95
CA GLY A 276 8.91 -2.55 8.87
C GLY A 276 10.07 -3.53 8.71
N THR A 277 10.64 -3.62 7.51
CA THR A 277 11.84 -4.41 7.19
C THR A 277 13.15 -3.60 7.29
N TYR A 278 13.09 -2.36 7.76
CA TYR A 278 14.27 -1.49 7.86
C TYR A 278 14.81 -1.42 9.29
N ILE A 279 16.13 -1.54 9.41
CA ILE A 279 16.87 -1.42 10.66
C ILE A 279 17.73 -0.16 10.62
N ILE A 280 17.76 0.56 11.74
CA ILE A 280 18.60 1.73 11.92
C ILE A 280 19.78 1.37 12.82
N LEU A 281 20.98 1.48 12.28
CA LEU A 281 22.23 1.40 13.01
C LEU A 281 22.77 2.80 13.30
N SER A 282 23.48 2.98 14.41
CA SER A 282 24.19 4.22 14.75
C SER A 282 25.61 3.95 15.24
N ASN A 283 26.50 4.90 15.00
CA ASN A 283 27.85 4.93 15.56
C ASN A 283 27.90 5.49 17.00
N GLN A 284 26.75 5.91 17.54
CA GLN A 284 26.59 6.46 18.91
C GLN A 284 25.43 5.79 19.64
N MET A 285 25.41 5.89 20.97
CA MET A 285 24.31 5.40 21.84
C MET A 285 23.17 6.41 21.94
#